data_AF-A0A5C4JNR7-F1
#
_entry.id   AF-A0A5C4JNR7-F1
#
_cell.length_a   1.000
_cell.length_b   1.000
_cell.length_c   1.000
_cell.angle_alpha   90.00
_cell.angle_beta   90.00
_cell.angle_gamma   90.00
#
_symmetry.space_group_name_H-M   'P 1'
#
loop_
_entity.id
_entity.type
_entity.pdbx_description
1 polymer ?
#
loop_
_entity_poly.entity_id
_entity_poly.type
_entity_poly.pdbx_seq_one_letter_code
_entity_poly.pdbx_strand_id
1 'polypeptide(L)'
;MDNATNWTPGSWRKKPILQVPDYPDAEKLAEAEAALATYPPLVFAGEARRLKRALGEVAEGRGFLLQGGDCAESFAEHGADTIRDFFRAFLQMAVVLTFGAQQPVVKVGRIAGQFAKPRSSPNETINGVTLPSYRGDIINGIDFTEEARVPDPQRQLMAYRQSAATLNLLRAFSMGGYANLENVHQWMLGFVKDSPQGERYQKLADRLSETMSFMRAIGITAAENHALSETDFFTSHEALLLGYEEALTRVDSTSGDWYATSGHMIWVGDRTRQADHAHIEYVRGIKNPLGLKCGPSLAEDDLLRLIDTLNPENEAGRLTLICRFGHDKVADHLPRLIRAVEREGKKVVWSCDPMHGNTITLNSYKTRPFERILSEVESFFQIHRAEGSYPGGIHVEMTGKNVTECTGGAWALTGEDLHDRYHTHCDPRLNADQALELAFLLAERMKTAYEEKKLAINE
;
A
#
# COMPACT_ATOMS: atom_id res chain seq x y z
N MET A 1 15.39 25.73 -19.39
CA MET A 1 15.32 26.77 -18.34
C MET A 1 14.27 26.31 -17.35
N ASP A 2 14.74 25.89 -16.18
CA ASP A 2 14.10 24.90 -15.32
C ASP A 2 12.83 25.38 -14.59
N ASN A 3 11.73 24.65 -14.79
CA ASN A 3 10.53 24.71 -13.94
C ASN A 3 10.78 24.23 -12.49
N ALA A 4 12.02 23.85 -12.14
CA ALA A 4 12.42 23.48 -10.78
C ALA A 4 12.56 24.67 -9.82
N THR A 5 12.57 25.92 -10.32
CA THR A 5 12.84 27.11 -9.49
C THR A 5 11.66 27.64 -8.65
N ASN A 6 10.44 27.12 -8.83
CA ASN A 6 9.22 27.67 -8.18
C ASN A 6 8.51 26.73 -7.20
N TRP A 7 9.04 25.54 -6.89
CA TRP A 7 8.40 24.63 -5.94
C TRP A 7 8.88 24.87 -4.50
N THR A 8 7.92 24.85 -3.57
CA THR A 8 8.18 24.77 -2.13
C THR A 8 7.18 23.81 -1.49
N PRO A 9 7.44 23.30 -0.27
CA PRO A 9 6.47 22.45 0.42
C PRO A 9 5.06 23.04 0.55
N GLY A 10 4.92 24.37 0.57
CA GLY A 10 3.63 25.08 0.64
C GLY A 10 3.05 25.56 -0.69
N SER A 11 3.70 25.28 -1.82
CA SER A 11 3.27 25.71 -3.17
C SER A 11 1.85 25.22 -3.53
N TRP A 12 1.45 24.05 -3.01
CA TRP A 12 0.13 23.45 -3.20
C TRP A 12 -1.02 24.31 -2.68
N ARG A 13 -0.79 25.16 -1.66
CA ARG A 13 -1.83 26.00 -1.04
C ARG A 13 -2.44 27.02 -2.01
N LYS A 14 -1.75 27.29 -3.13
CA LYS A 14 -2.20 28.19 -4.20
C LYS A 14 -2.97 27.47 -5.32
N LYS A 15 -3.17 26.16 -5.21
CA LYS A 15 -3.85 25.34 -6.21
C LYS A 15 -5.25 24.93 -5.71
N PRO A 16 -6.19 24.65 -6.63
CA PRO A 16 -7.44 23.99 -6.27
C PRO A 16 -7.18 22.68 -5.53
N ILE A 17 -7.98 22.38 -4.51
CA ILE A 17 -7.82 21.20 -3.66
C ILE A 17 -9.17 20.51 -3.44
N LEU A 18 -9.15 19.18 -3.37
CA LEU A 18 -10.32 18.35 -3.09
C LEU A 18 -10.11 17.52 -1.83
N GLN A 19 -11.21 17.00 -1.27
CA GLN A 19 -11.19 16.03 -0.17
C GLN A 19 -10.61 16.51 1.18
N VAL A 20 -10.29 17.80 1.31
CA VAL A 20 -9.84 18.39 2.57
C VAL A 20 -10.98 18.67 3.54
N PRO A 21 -10.75 18.56 4.85
CA PRO A 21 -11.72 18.96 5.87
C PRO A 21 -11.84 20.49 5.95
N ASP A 22 -13.00 20.95 6.44
CA ASP A 22 -13.23 22.34 6.83
C ASP A 22 -13.00 22.45 8.33
N TYR A 23 -11.82 22.92 8.74
CA TYR A 23 -11.48 23.09 10.15
C TYR A 23 -12.12 24.38 10.67
N PRO A 24 -12.85 24.35 11.81
CA PRO A 24 -13.58 25.52 12.32
C PRO A 24 -12.66 26.65 12.81
N ASP A 25 -11.40 26.35 13.11
CA ASP A 25 -10.43 27.28 13.67
C ASP A 25 -9.11 27.16 12.91
N ALA A 26 -8.86 28.15 12.04
CA ALA A 26 -7.67 28.18 11.20
C ALA A 26 -6.38 28.47 11.98
N GLU A 27 -6.47 29.19 13.11
CA GLU A 27 -5.31 29.47 13.96
C GLU A 27 -4.84 28.19 14.65
N LYS A 28 -5.76 27.40 15.21
CA LYS A 28 -5.42 26.08 15.80
C LYS A 28 -4.86 25.10 14.78
N LEU A 29 -5.33 25.15 13.53
CA LEU A 29 -4.76 24.37 12.44
C LEU A 29 -3.31 24.77 12.19
N ALA A 30 -3.04 26.06 12.05
CA ALA A 30 -1.70 26.58 11.83
C ALA A 30 -0.75 26.25 13.00
N GLU A 31 -1.24 26.32 14.25
CA GLU A 31 -0.49 25.92 15.44
C GLU A 31 -0.11 24.43 15.43
N ALA A 32 -1.05 23.55 15.06
CA ALA A 32 -0.79 22.11 14.96
C ALA A 32 0.24 21.79 13.85
N GLU A 33 0.10 22.42 12.67
CA GLU A 33 1.05 22.29 11.56
C GLU A 33 2.44 22.81 11.94
N ALA A 34 2.53 23.96 12.62
CA ALA A 34 3.78 24.52 13.10
C ALA A 34 4.44 23.61 14.15
N ALA A 35 3.67 23.02 15.07
CA ALA A 35 4.19 22.05 16.03
C ALA A 35 4.77 20.81 15.34
N LEU A 36 4.03 20.22 14.40
CA LEU A 36 4.50 19.07 13.60
C LEU A 36 5.80 19.36 12.84
N ALA A 37 5.95 20.58 12.32
CA ALA A 37 7.16 21.00 11.63
C ALA A 37 8.42 20.94 12.51
N THR A 38 8.28 21.02 13.83
CA THR A 38 9.39 20.90 14.79
C THR A 38 9.72 19.47 15.18
N TYR A 39 8.83 18.50 14.91
CA TYR A 39 9.01 17.12 15.35
C TYR A 39 10.03 16.36 14.49
N PRO A 40 10.70 15.33 15.03
CA PRO A 40 11.57 14.45 14.23
C PRO A 40 10.86 13.87 12.99
N PRO A 41 11.59 13.62 11.89
CA PRO A 41 11.03 12.90 10.74
C PRO A 41 10.68 11.45 11.13
N LEU A 42 9.64 10.86 10.51
CA LEU A 42 9.34 9.43 10.72
C LEU A 42 10.31 8.54 9.94
N VAL A 43 10.67 8.95 8.72
CA VAL A 43 11.61 8.21 7.86
C VAL A 43 12.80 9.07 7.44
N PHE A 44 13.94 8.43 7.23
CA PHE A 44 15.11 9.11 6.69
C PHE A 44 15.12 9.08 5.16
N ALA A 45 15.54 10.18 4.51
CA ALA A 45 15.53 10.30 3.05
C ALA A 45 16.37 9.22 2.33
N GLY A 46 17.46 8.77 2.95
CA GLY A 46 18.26 7.65 2.44
C GLY A 46 17.45 6.35 2.31
N GLU A 47 16.46 6.13 3.17
CA GLU A 47 15.58 4.96 3.14
C GLU A 47 14.59 5.04 1.97
N ALA A 48 14.02 6.24 1.72
CA ALA A 48 13.19 6.49 0.55
C ALA A 48 13.98 6.27 -0.76
N ARG A 49 15.27 6.65 -0.80
CA ARG A 49 16.16 6.35 -1.94
C ARG A 49 16.43 4.85 -2.09
N ARG A 50 16.59 4.09 -1.00
CA ARG A 50 16.70 2.62 -1.07
C ARG A 50 15.42 2.00 -1.65
N LEU A 51 14.25 2.45 -1.19
CA LEU A 51 12.97 2.01 -1.76
C LEU A 51 12.85 2.34 -3.24
N LYS A 52 13.17 3.58 -3.66
CA LYS A 52 13.16 3.97 -5.08
C LYS A 52 14.04 3.07 -5.93
N ARG A 53 15.24 2.71 -5.46
CA ARG A 53 16.14 1.77 -6.14
C ARG A 53 15.52 0.37 -6.26
N ALA A 54 14.93 -0.14 -5.17
CA ALA A 54 14.27 -1.44 -5.18
C ALA A 54 13.07 -1.47 -6.14
N LEU A 55 12.28 -0.40 -6.19
CA LEU A 55 11.20 -0.22 -7.17
C LEU A 55 11.74 -0.05 -8.59
N GLY A 56 12.96 0.46 -8.77
CA GLY A 56 13.65 0.47 -10.05
C GLY A 56 13.92 -0.94 -10.57
N GLU A 57 14.34 -1.85 -9.69
CA GLU A 57 14.48 -3.28 -10.03
C GLU A 57 13.14 -3.91 -10.40
N VAL A 58 12.05 -3.55 -9.70
CA VAL A 58 10.69 -3.99 -10.05
C VAL A 58 10.27 -3.48 -11.44
N ALA A 59 10.51 -2.20 -11.74
CA ALA A 59 10.18 -1.61 -13.04
C ALA A 59 10.93 -2.29 -14.21
N GLU A 60 12.10 -2.87 -13.93
CA GLU A 60 12.90 -3.63 -14.90
C GLU A 60 12.63 -5.15 -14.87
N GLY A 61 11.59 -5.60 -14.17
CA GLY A 61 11.21 -7.02 -14.14
C GLY A 61 12.10 -7.91 -13.28
N ARG A 62 12.89 -7.33 -12.37
CA ARG A 62 13.86 -8.03 -11.49
C ARG A 62 13.42 -8.07 -10.02
N GLY A 63 12.15 -7.80 -9.74
CA GLY A 63 11.57 -7.90 -8.41
C GLY A 63 10.06 -7.69 -8.48
N PHE A 64 9.37 -7.92 -7.37
CA PHE A 64 7.92 -7.77 -7.26
C PHE A 64 7.54 -6.88 -6.08
N LEU A 65 6.60 -5.96 -6.25
CA LEU A 65 6.09 -5.11 -5.19
C LEU A 65 4.92 -5.80 -4.47
N LEU A 66 5.07 -6.02 -3.17
CA LEU A 66 3.96 -6.29 -2.27
C LEU A 66 3.68 -5.03 -1.45
N GLN A 67 2.54 -4.39 -1.71
CA GLN A 67 2.03 -3.28 -0.91
C GLN A 67 0.73 -3.68 -0.20
N GLY A 68 0.61 -3.37 1.09
CA GLY A 68 -0.64 -3.68 1.80
C GLY A 68 -0.69 -3.38 3.29
N GLY A 69 -1.90 -3.45 3.85
CA GLY A 69 -2.20 -3.12 5.24
C GLY A 69 -3.60 -2.55 5.38
N ASP A 70 -3.84 -1.77 6.44
CA ASP A 70 -5.19 -1.30 6.73
C ASP A 70 -5.76 -0.36 5.65
N CYS A 71 -7.09 -0.32 5.55
CA CYS A 71 -7.77 0.67 4.73
C CYS A 71 -7.55 2.08 5.30
N ALA A 72 -7.82 2.23 6.59
CA ALA A 72 -7.44 3.36 7.41
C ALA A 72 -7.04 2.85 8.80
N GLU A 73 -5.91 3.31 9.32
CA GLU A 73 -5.49 3.07 10.70
C GLU A 73 -6.41 3.84 11.66
N SER A 74 -6.64 3.27 12.85
CA SER A 74 -7.43 3.90 13.91
C SER A 74 -6.63 4.08 15.19
N PHE A 75 -6.91 5.16 15.92
CA PHE A 75 -6.39 5.43 17.25
C PHE A 75 -6.86 4.40 18.29
N ALA A 76 -8.07 3.84 18.10
CA ALA A 76 -8.61 2.82 19.00
C ALA A 76 -7.94 1.45 18.83
N GLU A 77 -7.43 1.14 17.63
CA GLU A 77 -6.80 -0.15 17.32
C GLU A 77 -5.27 -0.14 17.46
N HIS A 78 -4.71 0.83 18.21
CA HIS A 78 -3.28 0.99 18.41
C HIS A 78 -2.74 0.07 19.51
N GLY A 79 -2.46 -1.18 19.16
CA GLY A 79 -1.87 -2.18 20.05
C GLY A 79 -0.66 -2.88 19.42
N ALA A 80 0.33 -3.24 20.24
CA ALA A 80 1.52 -3.95 19.79
C ALA A 80 1.18 -5.30 19.12
N ASP A 81 0.16 -6.00 19.64
CA ASP A 81 -0.33 -7.25 19.05
C ASP A 81 -0.94 -7.03 17.66
N THR A 82 -1.73 -5.96 17.46
CA THR A 82 -2.28 -5.60 16.13
C THR A 82 -1.17 -5.37 15.12
N ILE A 83 -0.15 -4.58 15.49
CA ILE A 83 1.00 -4.27 14.62
C ILE A 83 1.78 -5.54 14.30
N ARG A 84 2.06 -6.36 15.32
CA ARG A 84 2.75 -7.65 15.17
C ARG A 84 1.98 -8.58 14.23
N ASP A 85 0.69 -8.74 14.44
CA ASP A 85 -0.13 -9.68 13.68
C ASP A 85 -0.27 -9.25 12.22
N PHE A 86 -0.42 -7.94 11.96
CA PHE A 86 -0.29 -7.39 10.61
C PHE A 86 1.07 -7.71 9.99
N PHE A 87 2.16 -7.38 10.69
CA PHE A 87 3.52 -7.57 10.18
C PHE A 87 3.80 -9.05 9.89
N ARG A 88 3.35 -9.96 10.75
CA ARG A 88 3.44 -11.41 10.55
C ARG A 88 2.69 -11.85 9.29
N ALA A 89 1.43 -11.49 9.13
CA ALA A 89 0.63 -11.86 7.97
C ALA A 89 1.24 -11.30 6.67
N PHE A 90 1.76 -10.08 6.72
CA PHE A 90 2.46 -9.44 5.61
C PHE A 90 3.73 -10.20 5.23
N LEU A 91 4.58 -10.56 6.19
CA LEU A 91 5.81 -11.32 5.93
C LEU A 91 5.52 -12.73 5.39
N GLN A 92 4.45 -13.38 5.84
CA GLN A 92 4.02 -14.66 5.29
C GLN A 92 3.70 -14.53 3.80
N MET A 93 2.90 -13.54 3.39
CA MET A 93 2.65 -13.26 1.98
C MET A 93 3.96 -13.01 1.21
N ALA A 94 4.86 -12.19 1.77
CA ALA A 94 6.12 -11.85 1.12
C ALA A 94 7.01 -13.08 0.89
N VAL A 95 7.09 -13.99 1.85
CA VAL A 95 7.87 -15.24 1.74
C VAL A 95 7.26 -16.17 0.69
N VAL A 96 5.94 -16.33 0.68
CA VAL A 96 5.22 -17.13 -0.34
C VAL A 96 5.51 -16.60 -1.73
N LEU A 97 5.37 -15.28 -1.93
CA LEU A 97 5.63 -14.63 -3.21
C LEU A 97 7.10 -14.74 -3.61
N THR A 98 8.04 -14.53 -2.68
CA THR A 98 9.49 -14.65 -2.95
C THR A 98 9.84 -16.06 -3.42
N PHE A 99 9.31 -17.07 -2.74
CA PHE A 99 9.58 -18.46 -3.08
C PHE A 99 8.93 -18.90 -4.39
N GLY A 100 7.69 -18.46 -4.65
CA GLY A 100 6.95 -18.76 -5.87
C GLY A 100 7.49 -18.06 -7.10
N ALA A 101 7.76 -16.76 -6.98
CA ALA A 101 8.28 -15.93 -8.06
C ALA A 101 9.76 -16.19 -8.36
N GLN A 102 10.52 -16.71 -7.39
CA GLN A 102 11.99 -16.76 -7.44
C GLN A 102 12.61 -15.39 -7.71
N GLN A 103 11.98 -14.33 -7.19
CA GLN A 103 12.41 -12.94 -7.33
C GLN A 103 12.31 -12.21 -5.99
N PRO A 104 13.13 -11.16 -5.78
CA PRO A 104 13.01 -10.30 -4.61
C PRO A 104 11.62 -9.66 -4.50
N VAL A 105 11.02 -9.70 -3.31
CA VAL A 105 9.78 -8.97 -3.02
C VAL A 105 10.08 -7.69 -2.25
N VAL A 106 9.71 -6.54 -2.79
CA VAL A 106 9.76 -5.22 -2.14
C VAL A 106 8.53 -5.09 -1.24
N LYS A 107 8.74 -4.86 0.05
CA LYS A 107 7.70 -4.92 1.11
C LYS A 107 7.32 -3.50 1.55
N VAL A 108 6.12 -3.06 1.21
CA VAL A 108 5.63 -1.70 1.52
C VAL A 108 4.30 -1.79 2.30
N GLY A 109 4.34 -1.48 3.58
CA GLY A 109 3.15 -1.43 4.43
C GLY A 109 2.29 -0.19 4.18
N ARG A 110 0.96 -0.36 4.24
CA ARG A 110 -0.01 0.72 4.45
C ARG A 110 -0.18 0.92 5.95
N ILE A 111 0.81 1.54 6.59
CA ILE A 111 0.93 1.58 8.05
C ILE A 111 1.81 2.75 8.49
N ALA A 112 1.62 3.21 9.73
CA ALA A 112 2.31 4.34 10.33
C ALA A 112 2.06 5.67 9.61
N GLY A 113 0.85 5.90 9.10
CA GLY A 113 0.47 7.16 8.46
C GLY A 113 -0.86 7.14 7.71
N GLN A 114 -1.48 5.97 7.54
CA GLN A 114 -2.68 5.77 6.73
C GLN A 114 -3.95 6.11 7.52
N PHE A 115 -4.02 7.33 8.06
CA PHE A 115 -5.14 7.77 8.91
C PHE A 115 -6.20 8.59 8.18
N ALA A 116 -5.92 9.09 6.98
CA ALA A 116 -6.84 9.94 6.23
C ALA A 116 -7.55 9.13 5.13
N LYS A 117 -8.85 9.39 4.92
CA LYS A 117 -9.66 8.70 3.91
C LYS A 117 -10.49 9.69 3.06
N PRO A 118 -10.42 9.59 1.71
CA PRO A 118 -11.30 10.37 0.86
C PRO A 118 -12.73 9.81 0.89
N ARG A 119 -13.72 10.70 0.76
CA ARG A 119 -15.15 10.34 0.84
C ARG A 119 -15.87 10.72 -0.44
N SER A 120 -16.80 9.84 -0.86
CA SER A 120 -17.64 10.08 -2.04
C SER A 120 -18.70 11.16 -1.80
N SER A 121 -19.09 11.37 -0.53
CA SER A 121 -19.99 12.45 -0.09
C SER A 121 -19.32 13.19 1.07
N PRO A 122 -19.46 14.53 1.15
CA PRO A 122 -18.98 15.29 2.31
C PRO A 122 -19.77 14.97 3.59
N ASN A 123 -21.02 14.52 3.45
CA ASN A 123 -21.95 14.27 4.56
C ASN A 123 -22.45 12.83 4.58
N GLU A 124 -22.81 12.35 5.75
CA GLU A 124 -23.41 11.04 6.01
C GLU A 124 -24.75 11.23 6.74
N THR A 125 -25.78 10.52 6.29
CA THR A 125 -27.12 10.59 6.87
C THR A 125 -27.51 9.23 7.45
N ILE A 126 -27.81 9.17 8.74
CA ILE A 126 -28.25 7.97 9.44
C ILE A 126 -29.52 8.33 10.22
N ASN A 127 -30.60 7.56 10.03
CA ASN A 127 -31.89 7.76 10.70
C ASN A 127 -32.43 9.20 10.62
N GLY A 128 -32.24 9.87 9.47
CA GLY A 128 -32.71 11.24 9.22
C GLY A 128 -31.80 12.36 9.74
N VAL A 129 -30.76 12.06 10.53
CA VAL A 129 -29.75 13.02 10.99
C VAL A 129 -28.61 13.05 9.99
N THR A 130 -28.14 14.24 9.59
CA THR A 130 -27.04 14.43 8.64
C THR A 130 -25.86 15.12 9.32
N LEU A 131 -24.69 14.48 9.29
CA LEU A 131 -23.45 14.99 9.87
C LEU A 131 -22.31 14.96 8.83
N PRO A 132 -21.21 15.69 9.05
CA PRO A 132 -20.00 15.51 8.25
C PRO A 132 -19.57 14.05 8.23
N SER A 133 -19.13 13.57 7.06
CA SER A 133 -18.59 12.22 6.94
C SER A 133 -17.33 12.06 7.79
N TYR A 134 -17.18 10.89 8.41
CA TYR A 134 -15.89 10.46 8.97
C TYR A 134 -14.82 10.44 7.87
N ARG A 135 -13.70 11.13 8.06
CA ARG A 135 -12.59 11.24 7.08
C ARG A 135 -11.31 10.57 7.56
N GLY A 136 -11.41 9.74 8.59
CA GLY A 136 -10.27 9.09 9.22
C GLY A 136 -9.82 9.82 10.50
N ASP A 137 -9.18 9.07 11.40
CA ASP A 137 -8.95 9.51 12.78
C ASP A 137 -8.05 10.74 12.90
N ILE A 138 -7.23 11.02 11.89
CA ILE A 138 -6.40 12.23 11.80
C ILE A 138 -7.22 13.52 11.59
N ILE A 139 -8.48 13.40 11.16
CA ILE A 139 -9.37 14.53 10.90
C ILE A 139 -10.46 14.62 11.96
N ASN A 140 -11.27 13.58 12.11
CA ASN A 140 -12.43 13.57 13.02
C ASN A 140 -12.68 12.18 13.59
N GLY A 141 -13.62 12.09 14.54
CA GLY A 141 -14.03 10.86 15.20
C GLY A 141 -15.03 10.04 14.39
N ILE A 142 -15.05 8.75 14.68
CA ILE A 142 -15.87 7.76 13.97
C ILE A 142 -17.34 7.79 14.39
N ASP A 143 -17.58 8.11 15.67
CA ASP A 143 -18.90 8.15 16.28
C ASP A 143 -19.82 9.10 15.50
N PHE A 144 -21.09 8.70 15.33
CA PHE A 144 -22.09 9.49 14.63
C PHE A 144 -22.73 10.52 15.57
N THR A 145 -21.92 11.43 16.10
CA THR A 145 -22.36 12.57 16.91
C THR A 145 -21.81 13.87 16.34
N GLU A 146 -22.47 14.99 16.63
CA GLU A 146 -22.05 16.30 16.14
C GLU A 146 -20.63 16.63 16.58
N GLU A 147 -20.31 16.40 17.85
CA GLU A 147 -19.00 16.68 18.45
C GLU A 147 -17.90 15.83 17.83
N ALA A 148 -18.15 14.54 17.63
CA ALA A 148 -17.15 13.63 17.07
C ALA A 148 -16.83 13.96 15.61
N ARG A 149 -17.80 14.48 14.84
CA ARG A 149 -17.64 14.74 13.40
C ARG A 149 -16.98 16.07 13.07
N VAL A 150 -16.85 16.98 14.03
CA VAL A 150 -16.09 18.23 13.86
C VAL A 150 -14.60 17.93 13.66
N PRO A 151 -13.97 18.44 12.58
CA PRO A 151 -12.53 18.30 12.39
C PRO A 151 -11.72 18.94 13.51
N ASP A 152 -10.75 18.20 14.06
CA ASP A 152 -9.89 18.65 15.17
C ASP A 152 -8.40 18.58 14.77
N PRO A 153 -7.71 19.72 14.65
CA PRO A 153 -6.29 19.75 14.28
C PRO A 153 -5.37 18.98 15.23
N GLN A 154 -5.73 18.83 16.51
CA GLN A 154 -4.91 18.09 17.48
C GLN A 154 -4.78 16.60 17.13
N ARG A 155 -5.72 16.06 16.36
CA ARG A 155 -5.65 14.69 15.83
C ARG A 155 -4.46 14.47 14.91
N GLN A 156 -3.94 15.52 14.26
CA GLN A 156 -2.71 15.43 13.46
C GLN A 156 -1.47 15.13 14.33
N LEU A 157 -1.39 15.73 15.52
CA LEU A 157 -0.33 15.43 16.49
C LEU A 157 -0.46 14.01 17.04
N MET A 158 -1.68 13.55 17.28
CA MET A 158 -1.94 12.17 17.71
C MET A 158 -1.54 11.16 16.62
N ALA A 159 -1.93 11.41 15.36
CA ALA A 159 -1.53 10.58 14.22
C ALA A 159 -0.01 10.47 14.12
N TYR A 160 0.73 11.58 14.22
CA TYR A 160 2.19 11.54 14.26
C TYR A 160 2.74 10.66 15.40
N ARG A 161 2.23 10.80 16.62
CA ARG A 161 2.71 10.01 17.78
C ARG A 161 2.47 8.51 17.57
N GLN A 162 1.30 8.16 17.06
CA GLN A 162 0.97 6.78 16.74
C GLN A 162 1.82 6.22 15.60
N SER A 163 2.03 7.01 14.54
CA SER A 163 2.93 6.66 13.44
C SER A 163 4.36 6.40 13.95
N ALA A 164 4.89 7.28 14.80
CA ALA A 164 6.23 7.13 15.35
C ALA A 164 6.36 5.86 16.21
N ALA A 165 5.39 5.60 17.09
CA ALA A 165 5.38 4.38 17.92
C ALA A 165 5.27 3.11 17.07
N THR A 166 4.37 3.12 16.07
CA THR A 166 4.14 1.99 15.17
C THR A 166 5.39 1.69 14.34
N LEU A 167 5.99 2.72 13.73
CA LEU A 167 7.19 2.57 12.92
C LEU A 167 8.39 2.11 13.75
N ASN A 168 8.55 2.61 14.98
CA ASN A 168 9.58 2.14 15.89
C ASN A 168 9.45 0.63 16.17
N LEU A 169 8.23 0.16 16.42
CA LEU A 169 7.98 -1.27 16.66
C LEU A 169 8.20 -2.11 15.39
N LEU A 170 7.78 -1.63 14.22
CA LEU A 170 8.03 -2.30 12.94
C LEU A 170 9.52 -2.45 12.65
N ARG A 171 10.32 -1.40 12.91
CA ARG A 171 11.78 -1.46 12.78
C ARG A 171 12.40 -2.47 13.74
N ALA A 172 11.89 -2.54 14.97
CA ALA A 172 12.32 -3.54 15.94
C ALA A 172 11.98 -4.97 15.47
N PHE A 173 10.82 -5.21 14.85
CA PHE A 173 10.50 -6.52 14.28
C PHE A 173 11.32 -6.84 13.03
N SER A 174 11.55 -5.87 12.15
CA SER A 174 12.24 -6.10 10.88
C SER A 174 13.74 -6.37 11.05
N MET A 175 14.37 -5.81 12.09
CA MET A 175 15.81 -5.93 12.37
C MET A 175 16.12 -6.80 13.60
N GLY A 176 15.18 -6.94 14.54
CA GLY A 176 15.41 -7.59 15.84
C GLY A 176 15.16 -9.11 15.86
N GLY A 177 15.20 -9.77 14.69
CA GLY A 177 15.05 -11.23 14.57
C GLY A 177 13.62 -11.75 14.41
N TYR A 178 12.60 -10.90 14.51
CA TYR A 178 11.21 -11.30 14.17
C TYR A 178 11.04 -11.48 12.65
N ALA A 179 11.93 -10.96 11.81
CA ALA A 179 11.92 -11.21 10.36
C ALA A 179 12.90 -12.31 9.92
N ASN A 180 13.53 -13.02 10.86
CA ASN A 180 14.50 -14.08 10.56
C ASN A 180 13.85 -15.28 9.84
N LEU A 181 14.34 -15.60 8.65
CA LEU A 181 13.85 -16.69 7.82
C LEU A 181 13.98 -18.07 8.47
N GLU A 182 14.89 -18.26 9.43
CA GLU A 182 14.97 -19.51 10.19
C GLU A 182 13.75 -19.75 11.09
N ASN A 183 13.01 -18.69 11.45
CA ASN A 183 11.80 -18.77 12.27
C ASN A 183 10.51 -18.89 11.44
N VAL A 184 10.62 -18.88 10.11
CA VAL A 184 9.47 -18.89 9.18
C VAL A 184 8.53 -20.07 9.43
N HIS A 185 9.07 -21.24 9.77
CA HIS A 185 8.26 -22.41 10.10
C HIS A 185 7.33 -22.17 11.31
N GLN A 186 7.81 -21.48 12.34
CA GLN A 186 7.01 -21.18 13.54
C GLN A 186 5.87 -20.21 13.23
N TRP A 187 6.08 -19.23 12.35
CA TRP A 187 5.02 -18.30 11.95
C TRP A 187 3.98 -18.97 11.08
N MET A 188 4.40 -19.85 10.17
CA MET A 188 3.47 -20.52 9.26
C MET A 188 2.58 -21.53 10.02
N LEU A 189 3.14 -22.36 10.90
CA LEU A 189 2.38 -23.41 11.62
C LEU A 189 1.20 -22.90 12.45
N GLY A 190 1.28 -21.69 13.01
CA GLY A 190 0.19 -21.11 13.82
C GLY A 190 -1.12 -20.91 13.05
N PHE A 191 -1.06 -20.76 11.72
CA PHE A 191 -2.22 -20.59 10.83
C PHE A 191 -2.69 -21.90 10.18
N VAL A 192 -1.75 -22.83 9.93
CA VAL A 192 -2.01 -24.08 9.20
C VAL A 192 -3.00 -25.00 9.89
N LYS A 193 -3.02 -25.01 11.22
CA LYS A 193 -3.71 -26.05 11.99
C LYS A 193 -5.20 -26.16 11.70
N ASP A 194 -5.86 -25.03 11.44
CA ASP A 194 -7.32 -24.97 11.25
C ASP A 194 -7.72 -24.44 9.86
N SER A 195 -6.77 -24.05 9.00
CA SER A 195 -7.07 -23.47 7.69
C SER A 195 -7.40 -24.56 6.65
N PRO A 196 -8.44 -24.39 5.81
CA PRO A 196 -8.74 -25.31 4.70
C PRO A 196 -7.59 -25.46 3.71
N GLN A 197 -6.66 -24.50 3.68
CA GLN A 197 -5.45 -24.51 2.84
C GLN A 197 -4.21 -25.12 3.54
N GLY A 198 -4.40 -25.73 4.72
CA GLY A 198 -3.33 -26.22 5.60
C GLY A 198 -2.29 -27.10 4.90
N GLU A 199 -2.71 -28.04 4.05
CA GLU A 199 -1.80 -28.94 3.35
C GLU A 199 -0.83 -28.19 2.40
N ARG A 200 -1.34 -27.19 1.68
CA ARG A 200 -0.54 -26.38 0.75
C ARG A 200 0.47 -25.54 1.51
N TYR A 201 0.08 -25.01 2.66
CA TYR A 201 0.98 -24.29 3.55
C TYR A 201 2.08 -25.19 4.10
N GLN A 202 1.73 -26.39 4.57
CA GLN A 202 2.69 -27.33 5.12
C GLN A 202 3.75 -27.70 4.07
N LYS A 203 3.34 -27.97 2.83
CA LYS A 203 4.27 -28.26 1.72
C LYS A 203 5.25 -27.12 1.44
N LEU A 204 4.79 -25.87 1.47
CA LEU A 204 5.70 -24.72 1.30
C LEU A 204 6.64 -24.59 2.50
N ALA A 205 6.11 -24.74 3.71
CA ALA A 205 6.87 -24.67 4.95
C ALA A 205 8.00 -25.70 5.00
N ASP A 206 7.70 -26.92 4.58
CA ASP A 206 8.67 -28.02 4.52
C ASP A 206 9.78 -27.68 3.51
N ARG A 207 9.42 -27.23 2.30
CA ARG A 207 10.41 -26.86 1.27
C ARG A 207 11.29 -25.67 1.68
N LEU A 208 10.74 -24.68 2.37
CA LEU A 208 11.51 -23.58 2.92
C LEU A 208 12.45 -24.08 4.02
N SER A 209 11.98 -24.97 4.88
CA SER A 209 12.80 -25.59 5.94
C SER A 209 13.95 -26.42 5.36
N GLU A 210 13.70 -27.20 4.31
CA GLU A 210 14.73 -27.91 3.55
C GLU A 210 15.75 -26.95 2.94
N THR A 211 15.28 -25.85 2.33
CA THR A 211 16.14 -24.83 1.73
C THR A 211 17.04 -24.18 2.79
N MET A 212 16.48 -23.80 3.93
CA MET A 212 17.26 -23.23 5.04
C MET A 212 18.25 -24.25 5.64
N SER A 213 17.87 -25.53 5.70
CA SER A 213 18.75 -26.61 6.14
C SER A 213 19.93 -26.81 5.18
N PHE A 214 19.68 -26.75 3.87
CA PHE A 214 20.72 -26.77 2.85
C PHE A 214 21.65 -25.56 2.96
N MET A 215 21.10 -24.34 3.07
CA MET A 215 21.88 -23.11 3.25
C MET A 215 22.80 -23.21 4.47
N ARG A 216 22.28 -23.71 5.60
CA ARG A 216 23.07 -23.97 6.80
C ARG A 216 24.18 -25.00 6.57
N ALA A 217 23.88 -26.10 5.87
CA ALA A 217 24.85 -27.15 5.58
C ALA A 217 26.03 -26.67 4.71
N ILE A 218 25.83 -25.63 3.88
CA ILE A 218 26.89 -25.00 3.08
C ILE A 218 27.50 -23.74 3.74
N GLY A 219 27.21 -23.51 5.02
CA GLY A 219 27.79 -22.40 5.80
C GLY A 219 27.10 -21.04 5.64
N ILE A 220 25.90 -20.98 5.06
CA ILE A 220 25.11 -19.75 4.97
C ILE A 220 24.07 -19.77 6.10
N THR A 221 24.36 -19.05 7.19
CA THR A 221 23.50 -18.97 8.37
C THR A 221 23.02 -17.55 8.65
N ALA A 222 21.92 -17.40 9.39
CA ALA A 222 21.38 -16.10 9.79
C ALA A 222 22.28 -15.34 10.78
N ALA A 223 23.20 -16.05 11.46
CA ALA A 223 24.19 -15.44 12.35
C ALA A 223 25.29 -14.69 11.58
N GLU A 224 25.60 -15.12 10.36
CA GLU A 224 26.69 -14.57 9.54
C GLU A 224 26.17 -13.79 8.32
N ASN A 225 24.88 -13.92 7.99
CA ASN A 225 24.25 -13.30 6.83
C ASN A 225 22.99 -12.51 7.22
N HIS A 226 23.13 -11.19 7.33
CA HIS A 226 22.03 -10.27 7.66
C HIS A 226 20.82 -10.39 6.71
N ALA A 227 21.06 -10.77 5.45
CA ALA A 227 20.00 -10.99 4.46
C ALA A 227 19.02 -12.12 4.84
N LEU A 228 19.38 -12.99 5.79
CA LEU A 228 18.51 -14.06 6.31
C LEU A 228 17.85 -13.71 7.64
N SER A 229 18.47 -12.86 8.47
CA SER A 229 17.98 -12.48 9.80
C SER A 229 17.14 -11.21 9.81
N GLU A 230 17.29 -10.36 8.80
CA GLU A 230 16.67 -9.03 8.71
C GLU A 230 15.93 -8.85 7.39
N THR A 231 15.02 -7.88 7.36
CA THR A 231 14.34 -7.52 6.12
C THR A 231 14.02 -6.04 6.06
N ASP A 232 14.20 -5.43 4.89
CA ASP A 232 13.70 -4.08 4.65
C ASP A 232 12.17 -4.09 4.64
N PHE A 233 11.56 -3.24 5.46
CA PHE A 233 10.12 -2.97 5.46
C PHE A 233 9.88 -1.48 5.39
N PHE A 234 9.16 -1.05 4.36
CA PHE A 234 8.87 0.35 4.10
C PHE A 234 7.42 0.68 4.46
N THR A 235 7.12 1.95 4.62
CA THR A 235 5.78 2.46 4.95
C THR A 235 5.26 3.37 3.85
N SER A 236 3.94 3.41 3.72
CA SER A 236 3.25 4.21 2.73
C SER A 236 1.87 4.62 3.21
N HIS A 237 1.43 5.77 2.74
CA HIS A 237 0.07 6.27 2.93
C HIS A 237 -0.34 7.21 1.78
N GLU A 238 -1.63 7.51 1.70
CA GLU A 238 -2.15 8.52 0.77
C GLU A 238 -1.78 9.91 1.27
N ALA A 239 -1.09 10.71 0.44
CA ALA A 239 -0.94 12.14 0.73
C ALA A 239 -2.29 12.83 0.48
N LEU A 240 -3.19 12.76 1.46
CA LEU A 240 -4.52 13.35 1.38
C LEU A 240 -4.60 14.68 2.11
N LEU A 241 -4.10 14.71 3.36
CA LEU A 241 -4.11 15.88 4.24
C LEU A 241 -2.80 16.66 4.09
N LEU A 242 -2.73 17.54 3.09
CA LEU A 242 -1.46 18.16 2.69
C LEU A 242 -0.81 19.06 3.75
N GLY A 243 -1.57 19.62 4.70
CA GLY A 243 -0.99 20.34 5.85
C GLY A 243 -0.10 19.44 6.73
N TYR A 244 -0.51 18.19 6.95
CA TYR A 244 0.28 17.18 7.65
C TYR A 244 1.53 16.79 6.85
N GLU A 245 1.37 16.56 5.54
CA GLU A 245 2.49 16.20 4.66
C GLU A 245 3.52 17.32 4.55
N GLU A 246 3.07 18.56 4.38
CA GLU A 246 3.92 19.76 4.35
C GLU A 246 4.72 19.90 5.65
N ALA A 247 4.08 19.77 6.80
CA ALA A 247 4.75 19.88 8.11
C ALA A 247 5.83 18.80 8.31
N LEU A 248 5.65 17.61 7.72
CA LEU A 248 6.63 16.52 7.75
C LEU A 248 7.54 16.48 6.51
N THR A 249 7.56 17.54 5.69
CA THR A 249 8.49 17.65 4.56
C THR A 249 9.82 18.26 5.00
N ARG A 250 10.93 17.61 4.67
CA ARG A 250 12.27 18.01 5.11
C ARG A 250 13.25 18.08 3.95
N VAL A 251 14.22 18.98 4.06
CA VAL A 251 15.41 18.96 3.21
C VAL A 251 16.34 17.87 3.72
N ASP A 252 16.72 16.94 2.85
CA ASP A 252 17.73 15.94 3.16
C ASP A 252 19.11 16.59 3.24
N SER A 253 19.80 16.40 4.37
CA SER A 253 21.12 17.00 4.60
C SER A 253 22.21 16.51 3.65
N THR A 254 22.02 15.34 3.02
CA THR A 254 23.03 14.76 2.12
C THR A 254 22.87 15.18 0.65
N SER A 255 21.65 15.42 0.19
CA SER A 255 21.35 15.77 -1.22
C SER A 255 20.86 17.19 -1.43
N GLY A 256 20.33 17.85 -0.39
CA GLY A 256 19.64 19.14 -0.51
C GLY A 256 18.22 19.04 -1.10
N ASP A 257 17.76 17.83 -1.40
CA ASP A 257 16.43 17.57 -1.96
C ASP A 257 15.34 17.53 -0.88
N TRP A 258 14.10 17.80 -1.28
CA TRP A 258 12.93 17.69 -0.41
C TRP A 258 12.35 16.28 -0.39
N TYR A 259 12.03 15.77 0.81
CA TYR A 259 11.34 14.50 1.02
C TYR A 259 10.16 14.70 1.97
N ALA A 260 9.02 14.09 1.66
CA ALA A 260 7.96 13.87 2.63
C ALA A 260 8.46 12.80 3.61
N THR A 261 8.81 13.20 4.83
CA THR A 261 9.35 12.29 5.84
C THR A 261 8.27 11.66 6.72
N SER A 262 7.01 11.80 6.32
CA SER A 262 5.84 11.13 6.90
C SER A 262 5.78 9.63 6.55
N GLY A 263 6.33 9.23 5.41
CA GLY A 263 6.35 7.84 4.93
C GLY A 263 7.41 7.62 3.86
N HIS A 264 7.78 6.37 3.60
CA HIS A 264 8.82 6.07 2.61
C HIS A 264 8.31 6.29 1.17
N MET A 265 7.11 5.77 0.88
CA MET A 265 6.39 5.95 -0.38
C MET A 265 5.09 6.71 -0.13
N ILE A 266 4.77 7.66 -1.00
CA ILE A 266 3.57 8.47 -0.89
C ILE A 266 2.73 8.26 -2.15
N TRP A 267 1.42 8.02 -2.02
CA TRP A 267 0.55 7.93 -3.21
C TRP A 267 -0.50 9.03 -3.28
N VAL A 268 -0.96 9.29 -4.51
CA VAL A 268 -2.11 10.15 -4.81
C VAL A 268 -3.32 9.29 -5.19
N GLY A 269 -4.45 9.54 -4.54
CA GLY A 269 -5.69 8.81 -4.72
C GLY A 269 -6.41 9.13 -6.03
N ASP A 270 -7.34 8.27 -6.43
CA ASP A 270 -8.08 8.40 -7.70
C ASP A 270 -8.98 9.65 -7.73
N ARG A 271 -9.36 10.17 -6.56
CA ARG A 271 -10.19 11.38 -6.39
C ARG A 271 -9.38 12.68 -6.30
N THR A 272 -8.05 12.60 -6.20
CA THR A 272 -7.15 13.73 -5.92
C THR A 272 -6.02 13.87 -6.94
N ARG A 273 -6.07 13.11 -8.05
CA ARG A 273 -5.03 13.09 -9.09
C ARG A 273 -5.24 14.07 -10.25
N GLN A 274 -5.98 15.16 -10.05
CA GLN A 274 -6.16 16.17 -11.07
C GLN A 274 -4.82 16.90 -11.33
N ALA A 275 -4.38 16.95 -12.59
CA ALA A 275 -3.01 17.37 -12.95
C ALA A 275 -2.65 18.80 -12.51
N ASP A 276 -3.63 19.68 -12.38
CA ASP A 276 -3.49 21.10 -12.00
C ASP A 276 -3.83 21.39 -10.53
N HIS A 277 -4.11 20.35 -9.72
CA HIS A 277 -4.54 20.49 -8.33
C HIS A 277 -3.40 20.32 -7.32
N ALA A 278 -3.71 20.70 -6.08
CA ALA A 278 -2.81 20.75 -4.94
C ALA A 278 -2.04 19.46 -4.67
N HIS A 279 -2.69 18.30 -4.77
CA HIS A 279 -2.03 17.02 -4.49
C HIS A 279 -0.89 16.73 -5.48
N ILE A 280 -1.12 16.91 -6.77
CA ILE A 280 -0.09 16.76 -7.81
C ILE A 280 1.00 17.84 -7.67
N GLU A 281 0.61 19.09 -7.36
CA GLU A 281 1.57 20.16 -7.07
C GLU A 281 2.46 19.86 -5.87
N TYR A 282 1.92 19.24 -4.82
CA TYR A 282 2.72 18.84 -3.67
C TYR A 282 3.69 17.71 -4.04
N VAL A 283 3.18 16.60 -4.58
CA VAL A 283 4.02 15.41 -4.81
C VAL A 283 5.04 15.56 -5.94
N ARG A 284 4.86 16.49 -6.89
CA ARG A 284 5.84 16.70 -7.97
C ARG A 284 7.20 17.16 -7.47
N GLY A 285 7.27 17.83 -6.31
CA GLY A 285 8.51 18.40 -5.79
C GLY A 285 9.23 17.56 -4.73
N ILE A 286 8.56 16.59 -4.09
CA ILE A 286 9.24 15.64 -3.17
C ILE A 286 9.97 14.56 -3.97
N LYS A 287 11.04 13.99 -3.42
CA LYS A 287 11.88 12.96 -4.06
C LYS A 287 11.58 11.51 -3.64
N ASN A 288 10.57 11.30 -2.78
CA ASN A 288 10.07 9.96 -2.44
C ASN A 288 9.64 9.18 -3.69
N PRO A 289 9.74 7.84 -3.73
CA PRO A 289 8.99 7.06 -4.71
C PRO A 289 7.48 7.33 -4.52
N LEU A 290 6.78 7.48 -5.64
CA LEU A 290 5.38 7.88 -5.69
C LEU A 290 4.48 6.74 -6.17
N GLY A 291 3.26 6.69 -5.63
CA GLY A 291 2.16 5.92 -6.19
C GLY A 291 1.10 6.82 -6.82
N LEU A 292 0.43 6.33 -7.86
CA LEU A 292 -0.70 7.02 -8.49
C LEU A 292 -1.83 6.02 -8.73
N LYS A 293 -2.99 6.23 -8.11
CA LYS A 293 -4.16 5.37 -8.35
C LYS A 293 -4.70 5.60 -9.77
N CYS A 294 -4.88 4.52 -10.53
CA CYS A 294 -5.40 4.52 -11.88
C CYS A 294 -6.76 3.80 -11.91
N GLY A 295 -7.85 4.57 -11.88
CA GLY A 295 -9.22 4.05 -12.02
C GLY A 295 -9.78 4.14 -13.45
N PRO A 296 -10.99 3.60 -13.69
CA PRO A 296 -11.63 3.56 -15.02
C PRO A 296 -11.80 4.92 -15.72
N SER A 297 -11.81 6.02 -14.96
CA SER A 297 -11.96 7.38 -15.50
C SER A 297 -10.67 7.96 -16.10
N LEU A 298 -9.50 7.32 -15.90
CA LEU A 298 -8.22 7.83 -16.37
C LEU A 298 -8.05 7.61 -17.88
N ALA A 299 -7.88 8.69 -18.63
CA ALA A 299 -7.53 8.65 -20.05
C ALA A 299 -6.00 8.53 -20.28
N GLU A 300 -5.60 8.10 -21.47
CA GLU A 300 -4.19 7.92 -21.85
C GLU A 300 -3.40 9.22 -21.80
N ASP A 301 -3.90 10.29 -22.44
CA ASP A 301 -3.22 11.58 -22.49
C ASP A 301 -3.06 12.22 -21.10
N ASP A 302 -4.06 12.03 -20.23
CA ASP A 302 -4.00 12.50 -18.85
C ASP A 302 -2.98 11.70 -18.03
N LEU A 303 -2.91 10.37 -18.24
CA LEU A 303 -1.89 9.54 -17.60
C LEU A 303 -0.48 9.98 -18.03
N LEU A 304 -0.25 10.17 -19.32
CA LEU A 304 1.05 10.60 -19.84
C LEU A 304 1.45 11.98 -19.28
N ARG A 305 0.53 12.94 -19.23
CA ARG A 305 0.77 14.25 -18.60
C ARG A 305 1.13 14.14 -17.12
N LEU A 306 0.46 13.26 -16.39
CA LEU A 306 0.76 12.99 -14.98
C LEU A 306 2.14 12.34 -14.83
N ILE A 307 2.50 11.38 -15.68
CA ILE A 307 3.84 10.76 -15.67
C ILE A 307 4.92 11.83 -15.92
N ASP A 308 4.74 12.69 -16.93
CA ASP A 308 5.71 13.75 -17.23
C ASP A 308 5.88 14.75 -16.09
N THR A 309 4.81 14.99 -15.33
CA THR A 309 4.85 15.89 -14.17
C THR A 309 5.53 15.23 -12.97
N LEU A 310 5.29 13.94 -12.74
CA LEU A 310 5.71 13.24 -11.52
C LEU A 310 7.07 12.52 -11.67
N ASN A 311 7.45 12.17 -12.89
CA ASN A 311 8.69 11.51 -13.25
C ASN A 311 9.34 12.14 -14.51
N PRO A 312 9.69 13.44 -14.47
CA PRO A 312 10.19 14.17 -15.65
C PRO A 312 11.50 13.60 -16.21
N GLU A 313 12.36 13.08 -15.34
CA GLU A 313 13.64 12.47 -15.72
C GLU A 313 13.53 10.98 -16.11
N ASN A 314 12.29 10.45 -16.17
CA ASN A 314 11.99 9.05 -16.49
C ASN A 314 12.79 8.04 -15.63
N GLU A 315 12.97 8.35 -14.34
CA GLU A 315 13.70 7.51 -13.40
C GLU A 315 12.93 6.21 -13.09
N ALA A 316 13.56 5.06 -13.30
CA ALA A 316 12.98 3.78 -12.89
C ALA A 316 12.77 3.75 -11.36
N GLY A 317 11.59 3.28 -10.94
CA GLY A 317 11.19 3.20 -9.53
C GLY A 317 10.66 4.50 -8.92
N ARG A 318 10.68 5.61 -9.66
CA ARG A 318 10.09 6.88 -9.20
C ARG A 318 8.56 6.81 -9.10
N LEU A 319 7.89 6.19 -10.07
CA LEU A 319 6.43 6.19 -10.16
C LEU A 319 5.86 4.78 -10.28
N THR A 320 4.90 4.46 -9.40
CA THR A 320 4.09 3.24 -9.43
C THR A 320 2.68 3.57 -9.85
N LEU A 321 2.19 2.97 -10.94
CA LEU A 321 0.82 3.08 -11.42
C LEU A 321 -0.02 1.97 -10.78
N ILE A 322 -0.91 2.35 -9.86
CA ILE A 322 -1.70 1.44 -9.02
C ILE A 322 -3.10 1.30 -9.63
N CYS A 323 -3.28 0.26 -10.44
CA CYS A 323 -4.46 -0.01 -11.26
C CYS A 323 -5.60 -0.60 -10.43
N ARG A 324 -6.77 0.04 -10.46
CA ARG A 324 -7.98 -0.42 -9.76
C ARG A 324 -9.19 -0.23 -10.66
N PHE A 325 -9.41 -1.14 -11.59
CA PHE A 325 -10.49 -1.02 -12.57
C PHE A 325 -11.78 -1.73 -12.13
N GLY A 326 -11.64 -2.80 -11.35
CA GLY A 326 -12.69 -3.79 -11.14
C GLY A 326 -12.50 -4.97 -12.09
N HIS A 327 -12.85 -6.17 -11.61
CA HIS A 327 -12.74 -7.43 -12.35
C HIS A 327 -13.45 -7.41 -13.71
N ASP A 328 -14.53 -6.64 -13.84
CA ASP A 328 -15.37 -6.51 -15.02
C ASP A 328 -14.88 -5.46 -16.02
N LYS A 329 -13.89 -4.64 -15.65
CA LYS A 329 -13.45 -3.46 -16.43
C LYS A 329 -11.96 -3.45 -16.76
N VAL A 330 -11.15 -4.22 -16.04
CA VAL A 330 -9.69 -4.23 -16.22
C VAL A 330 -9.28 -4.54 -17.66
N ALA A 331 -9.97 -5.48 -18.33
CA ALA A 331 -9.70 -5.86 -19.72
C ALA A 331 -9.97 -4.73 -20.72
N ASP A 332 -10.94 -3.86 -20.46
CA ASP A 332 -11.30 -2.76 -21.37
C ASP A 332 -10.38 -1.54 -21.18
N HIS A 333 -9.85 -1.35 -19.97
CA HIS A 333 -9.17 -0.11 -19.60
C HIS A 333 -7.65 -0.21 -19.49
N LEU A 334 -7.10 -1.34 -19.03
CA LEU A 334 -5.66 -1.46 -18.78
C LEU A 334 -4.81 -1.54 -20.07
N PRO A 335 -5.16 -2.32 -21.11
CA PRO A 335 -4.31 -2.49 -22.28
C PRO A 335 -3.92 -1.18 -22.96
N ARG A 336 -4.90 -0.26 -23.09
CA ARG A 336 -4.69 1.04 -23.75
C ARG A 336 -3.69 1.93 -22.97
N LEU A 337 -3.71 1.88 -21.64
CA LEU A 337 -2.78 2.63 -20.80
C LEU A 337 -1.37 2.04 -20.89
N ILE A 338 -1.24 0.71 -20.89
CA ILE A 338 0.06 0.04 -21.09
C ILE A 338 0.66 0.45 -22.43
N ARG A 339 -0.10 0.33 -23.52
CA ARG A 339 0.36 0.71 -24.87
C ARG A 339 0.79 2.17 -24.94
N ALA A 340 0.09 3.08 -24.27
CA ALA A 340 0.47 4.49 -24.22
C ALA A 340 1.80 4.71 -23.48
N VAL A 341 1.98 4.10 -22.31
CA VAL A 341 3.21 4.19 -21.51
C VAL A 341 4.41 3.58 -22.25
N GLU A 342 4.24 2.40 -22.86
CA GLU A 342 5.28 1.72 -23.63
C GLU A 342 5.67 2.49 -24.89
N ARG A 343 4.68 3.03 -25.63
CA ARG A 343 4.92 3.85 -26.82
C ARG A 343 5.80 5.07 -26.52
N GLU A 344 5.57 5.71 -25.37
CA GLU A 344 6.34 6.88 -24.94
C GLU A 344 7.60 6.52 -24.14
N GLY A 345 7.94 5.23 -24.03
CA GLY A 345 9.15 4.73 -23.35
C GLY A 345 9.21 5.07 -21.86
N LYS A 346 8.07 5.20 -21.19
CA LYS A 346 8.00 5.63 -19.78
C LYS A 346 8.30 4.46 -18.84
N LYS A 347 9.17 4.71 -17.86
CA LYS A 347 9.59 3.74 -16.84
C LYS A 347 8.72 3.88 -15.60
N VAL A 348 7.88 2.88 -15.36
CA VAL A 348 6.95 2.82 -14.23
C VAL A 348 6.88 1.42 -13.64
N VAL A 349 6.48 1.31 -12.38
CA VAL A 349 6.03 0.04 -11.80
C VAL A 349 4.53 -0.09 -12.02
N TRP A 350 4.07 -1.17 -12.64
CA TRP A 350 2.66 -1.50 -12.69
C TRP A 350 2.27 -2.31 -11.45
N SER A 351 1.25 -1.87 -10.72
CA SER A 351 0.73 -2.56 -9.54
C SER A 351 -0.78 -2.72 -9.64
N CYS A 352 -1.30 -3.88 -9.25
CA CYS A 352 -2.73 -4.15 -9.21
C CYS A 352 -3.31 -3.88 -7.81
N ASP A 353 -4.30 -3.00 -7.71
CA ASP A 353 -5.19 -2.84 -6.56
C ASP A 353 -6.55 -3.50 -6.87
N PRO A 354 -6.68 -4.81 -6.58
CA PRO A 354 -7.89 -5.57 -6.88
C PRO A 354 -9.02 -5.34 -5.87
N MET A 355 -8.83 -4.43 -4.90
CA MET A 355 -9.74 -4.29 -3.77
C MET A 355 -10.77 -3.22 -4.06
N HIS A 356 -10.30 -2.01 -4.37
CA HIS A 356 -11.17 -0.85 -4.41
C HIS A 356 -12.18 -0.95 -5.57
N GLY A 357 -11.80 -1.56 -6.70
CA GLY A 357 -12.66 -1.76 -7.88
C GLY A 357 -13.84 -2.70 -7.65
N ASN A 358 -13.75 -3.59 -6.65
CA ASN A 358 -14.65 -4.72 -6.48
C ASN A 358 -15.55 -4.61 -5.24
N THR A 359 -15.76 -3.41 -4.71
CA THR A 359 -16.60 -3.19 -3.54
C THR A 359 -18.09 -3.23 -3.91
N ILE A 360 -18.87 -4.04 -3.20
CA ILE A 360 -20.33 -4.14 -3.31
C ILE A 360 -20.98 -3.87 -1.94
N THR A 361 -22.30 -3.73 -1.92
CA THR A 361 -23.09 -3.71 -0.67
C THR A 361 -23.90 -5.00 -0.57
N LEU A 362 -23.81 -5.68 0.57
CA LEU A 362 -24.51 -6.92 0.89
C LEU A 362 -24.95 -6.88 2.35
N ASN A 363 -26.23 -7.16 2.65
CA ASN A 363 -26.78 -7.13 4.01
C ASN A 363 -26.48 -5.82 4.79
N SER A 364 -26.52 -4.68 4.12
CA SER A 364 -26.16 -3.35 4.66
C SER A 364 -24.67 -3.14 5.00
N TYR A 365 -23.83 -4.14 4.78
CA TYR A 365 -22.38 -4.02 4.86
C TYR A 365 -21.78 -3.75 3.49
N LYS A 366 -20.69 -3.00 3.45
CA LYS A 366 -19.79 -3.06 2.30
C LYS A 366 -19.04 -4.39 2.38
N THR A 367 -18.85 -5.06 1.27
CA THR A 367 -18.00 -6.26 1.20
C THR A 367 -17.30 -6.31 -0.15
N ARG A 368 -16.32 -7.20 -0.28
CA ARG A 368 -15.62 -7.48 -1.53
C ARG A 368 -15.57 -9.00 -1.69
N PRO A 369 -16.20 -9.57 -2.74
CA PRO A 369 -16.08 -10.99 -3.02
C PRO A 369 -14.64 -11.34 -3.41
N PHE A 370 -14.05 -12.31 -2.73
CA PHE A 370 -12.67 -12.75 -2.97
C PHE A 370 -12.44 -13.19 -4.41
N GLU A 371 -13.44 -13.80 -5.05
CA GLU A 371 -13.35 -14.26 -6.43
C GLU A 371 -13.22 -13.09 -7.42
N ARG A 372 -13.84 -11.95 -7.12
CA ARG A 372 -13.68 -10.72 -7.93
C ARG A 372 -12.29 -10.12 -7.74
N ILE A 373 -11.80 -10.12 -6.50
CA ILE A 373 -10.43 -9.67 -6.18
C ILE A 373 -9.43 -10.51 -6.99
N LEU A 374 -9.55 -11.84 -6.91
CA LEU A 374 -8.68 -12.76 -7.64
C LEU A 374 -8.80 -12.57 -9.16
N SER A 375 -10.02 -12.47 -9.69
CA SER A 375 -10.28 -12.30 -11.12
C SER A 375 -9.64 -11.04 -11.71
N GLU A 376 -9.65 -9.91 -10.97
CA GLU A 376 -8.97 -8.69 -11.42
C GLU A 376 -7.44 -8.88 -11.46
N VAL A 377 -6.86 -9.53 -10.44
CA VAL A 377 -5.44 -9.86 -10.41
C VAL A 377 -5.06 -10.79 -11.57
N GLU A 378 -5.83 -11.85 -11.81
CA GLU A 378 -5.56 -12.78 -12.92
C GLU A 378 -5.60 -12.08 -14.27
N SER A 379 -6.61 -11.24 -14.48
CA SER A 379 -6.75 -10.45 -15.70
C SER A 379 -5.58 -9.47 -15.86
N PHE A 380 -5.14 -8.81 -14.79
CA PHE A 380 -3.97 -7.92 -14.80
C PHE A 380 -2.70 -8.65 -15.27
N PHE A 381 -2.42 -9.84 -14.74
CA PHE A 381 -1.27 -10.65 -15.17
C PHE A 381 -1.38 -11.11 -16.63
N GLN A 382 -2.56 -11.57 -17.06
CA GLN A 382 -2.81 -11.99 -18.43
C GLN A 382 -2.66 -10.85 -19.43
N ILE A 383 -3.17 -9.66 -19.10
CA ILE A 383 -3.05 -8.46 -19.93
C ILE A 383 -1.58 -8.04 -20.06
N HIS A 384 -0.84 -7.96 -18.94
CA HIS A 384 0.59 -7.62 -19.01
C HIS A 384 1.37 -8.60 -19.90
N ARG A 385 1.09 -9.91 -19.77
CA ARG A 385 1.68 -10.92 -20.64
C ARG A 385 1.32 -10.72 -22.11
N ALA A 386 0.05 -10.45 -22.43
CA ALA A 386 -0.40 -10.22 -23.80
C ALA A 386 0.20 -8.94 -24.41
N GLU A 387 0.40 -7.90 -23.61
CA GLU A 387 1.01 -6.64 -24.02
C GLU A 387 2.55 -6.66 -23.96
N GLY A 388 3.17 -7.76 -23.50
CA GLY A 388 4.63 -7.86 -23.37
C GLY A 388 5.26 -6.98 -22.28
N SER A 389 4.45 -6.50 -21.33
CA SER A 389 4.87 -5.65 -20.21
C SER A 389 4.95 -6.44 -18.90
N TYR A 390 5.48 -5.84 -17.83
CA TYR A 390 5.72 -6.55 -16.57
C TYR A 390 4.65 -6.26 -15.49
N PRO A 391 3.96 -7.30 -14.95
CA PRO A 391 3.04 -7.15 -13.83
C PRO A 391 3.84 -7.00 -12.53
N GLY A 392 4.20 -5.76 -12.19
CA GLY A 392 5.21 -5.45 -11.18
C GLY A 392 4.81 -5.60 -9.72
N GLY A 393 3.52 -5.71 -9.38
CA GLY A 393 3.13 -5.83 -7.98
C GLY A 393 1.64 -5.89 -7.72
N ILE A 394 1.31 -5.96 -6.42
CA ILE A 394 -0.05 -5.83 -5.90
C ILE A 394 -0.11 -4.81 -4.77
N HIS A 395 -1.29 -4.21 -4.60
CA HIS A 395 -1.67 -3.30 -3.54
C HIS A 395 -2.97 -3.79 -2.91
N VAL A 396 -2.91 -4.36 -1.70
CA VAL A 396 -4.09 -4.97 -1.03
C VAL A 396 -4.41 -4.31 0.30
N GLU A 397 -5.68 -4.29 0.67
CA GLU A 397 -6.12 -3.92 2.01
C GLU A 397 -6.29 -5.21 2.81
N MET A 398 -5.50 -5.38 3.88
CA MET A 398 -5.43 -6.62 4.64
C MET A 398 -5.15 -6.36 6.12
N THR A 399 -5.50 -7.33 6.96
CA THR A 399 -5.22 -7.30 8.40
C THR A 399 -4.77 -8.67 8.89
N GLY A 400 -3.93 -8.69 9.93
CA GLY A 400 -3.54 -9.92 10.61
C GLY A 400 -4.63 -10.50 11.52
N LYS A 401 -5.71 -9.76 11.75
CA LYS A 401 -6.86 -10.19 12.56
C LYS A 401 -7.75 -11.17 11.79
N ASN A 402 -8.40 -12.07 12.51
CA ASN A 402 -9.43 -12.95 11.97
C ASN A 402 -10.77 -12.21 11.86
N VAL A 403 -10.93 -11.41 10.81
CA VAL A 403 -12.13 -10.60 10.53
C VAL A 403 -13.01 -11.23 9.46
N THR A 404 -14.29 -10.86 9.42
CA THR A 404 -15.27 -11.28 8.41
C THR A 404 -15.73 -10.09 7.56
N GLU A 405 -14.79 -9.50 6.82
CA GLU A 405 -15.04 -8.27 6.05
C GLU A 405 -15.24 -8.55 4.54
N CYS A 406 -14.40 -9.41 3.94
CA CYS A 406 -14.54 -9.87 2.56
C CYS A 406 -15.26 -11.23 2.52
N THR A 407 -16.15 -11.42 1.54
CA THR A 407 -16.85 -12.69 1.30
C THR A 407 -16.00 -13.64 0.46
N GLY A 408 -16.29 -14.94 0.51
CA GLY A 408 -15.57 -15.98 -0.24
C GLY A 408 -14.23 -16.38 0.40
N GLY A 409 -13.31 -16.84 -0.44
CA GLY A 409 -12.03 -17.43 -0.03
C GLY A 409 -12.19 -18.83 0.56
N ALA A 410 -11.12 -19.37 1.14
CA ALA A 410 -11.05 -20.76 1.61
C ALA A 410 -12.15 -21.14 2.62
N TRP A 411 -12.61 -20.18 3.42
CA TRP A 411 -13.67 -20.36 4.41
C TRP A 411 -15.09 -20.12 3.86
N ALA A 412 -15.22 -19.76 2.58
CA ALA A 412 -16.49 -19.49 1.90
C ALA A 412 -17.41 -18.51 2.66
N LEU A 413 -16.84 -17.44 3.22
CA LEU A 413 -17.58 -16.45 4.01
C LEU A 413 -18.75 -15.86 3.22
N THR A 414 -19.94 -15.93 3.78
CA THR A 414 -21.18 -15.46 3.19
C THR A 414 -21.52 -14.05 3.66
N GLY A 415 -22.58 -13.46 3.07
CA GLY A 415 -23.10 -12.18 3.54
C GLY A 415 -23.67 -12.23 4.96
N GLU A 416 -24.03 -13.42 5.46
CA GLU A 416 -24.53 -13.60 6.82
C GLU A 416 -23.38 -13.52 7.82
N ASP A 417 -22.20 -14.07 7.50
CA ASP A 417 -21.03 -14.10 8.39
C ASP A 417 -20.40 -12.71 8.63
N LEU A 418 -20.76 -11.71 7.82
CA LEU A 418 -20.18 -10.37 7.92
C LEU A 418 -20.40 -9.75 9.30
N HIS A 419 -21.57 -9.96 9.93
CA HIS A 419 -21.88 -9.33 11.22
C HIS A 419 -21.00 -9.82 12.39
N ASP A 420 -20.35 -10.98 12.25
CA ASP A 420 -19.60 -11.61 13.34
C ASP A 420 -18.40 -10.79 13.80
N ARG A 421 -17.59 -10.31 12.83
CA ARG A 421 -16.29 -9.66 13.07
C ARG A 421 -15.99 -8.58 12.03
N TYR A 422 -16.98 -7.74 11.72
CA TYR A 422 -16.81 -6.57 10.86
C TYR A 422 -16.18 -5.42 11.65
N HIS A 423 -14.85 -5.29 11.60
CA HIS A 423 -14.10 -4.33 12.43
C HIS A 423 -13.65 -3.08 11.68
N THR A 424 -14.02 -2.94 10.40
CA THR A 424 -13.71 -1.76 9.60
C THR A 424 -14.92 -0.85 9.49
N HIS A 425 -14.73 0.45 9.66
CA HIS A 425 -15.73 1.46 9.30
C HIS A 425 -15.42 2.12 7.95
N CYS A 426 -14.32 1.68 7.33
CA CYS A 426 -13.85 2.18 6.08
C CYS A 426 -14.26 1.21 4.96
N ASP A 427 -13.30 0.51 4.37
CA ASP A 427 -13.59 -0.51 3.37
C ASP A 427 -13.15 -1.90 3.89
N PRO A 428 -13.77 -2.99 3.37
CA PRO A 428 -13.50 -4.38 3.77
C PRO A 428 -12.07 -4.85 3.50
N ARG A 429 -11.36 -5.38 4.50
CA ARG A 429 -10.01 -5.92 4.36
C ARG A 429 -10.04 -7.43 4.11
N LEU A 430 -9.01 -7.93 3.43
CA LEU A 430 -8.69 -9.36 3.47
C LEU A 430 -8.26 -9.71 4.90
N ASN A 431 -8.85 -10.76 5.47
CA ASN A 431 -8.26 -11.36 6.67
C ASN A 431 -6.96 -12.10 6.30
N ALA A 432 -6.22 -12.55 7.31
CA ALA A 432 -4.94 -13.19 7.09
C ALA A 432 -5.01 -14.47 6.22
N ASP A 433 -6.06 -15.29 6.35
CA ASP A 433 -6.25 -16.49 5.51
C ASP A 433 -6.47 -16.11 4.03
N GLN A 434 -7.36 -15.16 3.76
CA GLN A 434 -7.65 -14.70 2.40
C GLN A 434 -6.43 -13.99 1.77
N ALA A 435 -5.71 -13.19 2.55
CA ALA A 435 -4.50 -12.51 2.09
C ALA A 435 -3.40 -13.53 1.71
N LEU A 436 -3.25 -14.58 2.52
CA LEU A 436 -2.29 -15.63 2.27
C LEU A 436 -2.71 -16.53 1.09
N GLU A 437 -4.00 -16.87 0.97
CA GLU A 437 -4.56 -17.57 -0.18
C GLU A 437 -4.27 -16.82 -1.49
N LEU A 438 -4.48 -15.50 -1.51
CA LEU A 438 -4.14 -14.64 -2.65
C LEU A 438 -2.64 -14.73 -2.99
N ALA A 439 -1.76 -14.66 -1.99
CA ALA A 439 -0.31 -14.76 -2.20
C ALA A 439 0.10 -16.10 -2.82
N PHE A 440 -0.53 -17.20 -2.43
CA PHE A 440 -0.28 -18.53 -2.99
C PHE A 440 -0.72 -18.65 -4.44
N LEU A 441 -1.93 -18.16 -4.75
CA LEU A 441 -2.45 -18.16 -6.11
C LEU A 441 -1.57 -17.31 -7.04
N LEU A 442 -1.11 -16.15 -6.56
CA LEU A 442 -0.15 -15.32 -7.27
C LEU A 442 1.21 -16.00 -7.49
N ALA A 443 1.75 -16.62 -6.45
CA ALA A 443 3.02 -17.35 -6.51
C ALA A 443 2.99 -18.45 -7.59
N GLU A 444 1.89 -19.18 -7.75
CA GLU A 444 1.73 -20.16 -8.82
C GLU A 444 1.74 -19.53 -10.22
N ARG A 445 1.02 -18.42 -10.39
CA ARG A 445 0.97 -17.70 -11.67
C ARG A 445 2.34 -17.15 -12.07
N MET A 446 3.09 -16.58 -11.12
CA MET A 446 4.44 -16.07 -11.34
C MET A 446 5.41 -17.19 -11.71
N LYS A 447 5.31 -18.35 -11.06
CA LYS A 447 6.13 -19.52 -11.37
C LYS A 447 5.94 -19.98 -12.82
N THR A 448 4.68 -20.12 -13.27
CA THR A 448 4.37 -20.51 -14.66
C THR A 448 4.96 -19.52 -15.66
N ALA A 449 4.82 -18.21 -15.42
CA ALA A 449 5.38 -17.19 -16.30
C ALA A 449 6.92 -17.24 -16.38
N TYR A 450 7.59 -17.53 -15.27
CA TYR A 450 9.04 -17.68 -15.24
C TYR A 450 9.52 -18.93 -15.99
N GLU A 451 8.83 -20.06 -15.85
CA GLU A 451 9.14 -21.31 -16.56
C GLU A 451 8.98 -21.13 -18.08
N GLU A 452 7.93 -20.46 -18.54
CA GLU A 452 7.71 -20.15 -19.96
C GLU A 452 8.81 -19.23 -20.51
N LYS A 453 9.22 -18.20 -19.76
CA LYS A 453 10.31 -17.30 -20.17
C LYS A 453 11.65 -18.04 -20.29
N LYS A 454 11.93 -18.99 -19.39
CA LYS A 454 13.12 -19.85 -19.49
C LYS A 454 13.10 -20.72 -20.73
N LEU A 455 11.94 -21.30 -21.08
CA LEU A 455 11.79 -22.09 -22.30
C LEU A 455 12.04 -21.24 -23.55
N ALA A 456 11.47 -20.03 -23.62
CA ALA A 456 11.63 -19.12 -24.76
C ALA A 456 13.05 -18.54 -24.95
N ILE A 457 13.90 -18.55 -23.92
CA ILE A 457 15.32 -18.13 -24.02
C ILE A 457 16.22 -19.28 -24.50
N ASN A 458 15.75 -20.53 -24.36
CA ASN A 458 16.47 -21.73 -24.74
C ASN A 458 16.10 -22.27 -26.13
N GLU A 459 15.17 -21.61 -26.83
CA GLU A 459 14.84 -21.78 -28.25
C GLU A 459 15.46 -20.64 -29.07
#